data_AF-A0A2H3DC64-F1
#
_entry.id   AF-A0A2H3DC64-F1
#
_cell.length_a   1.000
_cell.length_b   1.000
_cell.length_c   1.000
_cell.angle_alpha   90.00
_cell.angle_beta   90.00
_cell.angle_gamma   90.00
#
_symmetry.space_group_name_H-M   'P 1'
#
loop_
_entity.id
_entity.type
_entity.pdbx_description
1 polymer ?
#
loop_
_entity_poly.entity_id
_entity_poly.type
_entity_poly.pdbx_seq_one_letter_code
_entity_poly.pdbx_strand_id
1 'polypeptide(L)' 'MMFQIKLTAMALAAVFLFAGQANAIAANPVDACNGSNHYSVGHSCAFQDSQGTCQNNSCGVLVCVPN' A
#
# COMPACT_ATOMS: atom_id res chain seq x y z
N MET A 1 -2.82 37.03 35.04
CA MET A 1 -2.81 37.34 33.59
C MET A 1 -2.74 36.02 32.84
N MET A 2 -3.83 35.69 32.18
CA MET A 2 -4.16 34.38 31.61
C MET A 2 -3.62 34.34 30.17
N PHE A 3 -2.42 33.79 29.97
CA PHE A 3 -1.92 33.55 28.61
C PHE A 3 -2.60 32.29 28.06
N GLN A 4 -3.66 32.56 27.32
CA GLN A 4 -4.46 31.67 26.49
C GLN A 4 -3.59 30.68 25.70
N ILE A 5 -3.55 29.41 26.15
CA ILE A 5 -3.08 28.29 25.32
C ILE A 5 -4.23 27.93 24.38
N LYS A 6 -4.42 28.73 23.33
CA LYS A 6 -5.37 28.44 22.26
C LYS A 6 -4.66 27.75 21.11
N LEU A 7 -4.99 26.46 20.99
CA LEU A 7 -5.17 25.66 19.78
C LEU A 7 -4.01 25.54 18.77
N THR A 8 -4.02 24.36 18.15
CA THR A 8 -3.31 23.92 16.93
C THR A 8 -1.88 23.44 17.20
N ALA A 9 -1.46 22.23 16.83
CA ALA A 9 -1.90 21.41 15.71
C ALA A 9 -1.92 19.92 16.08
N MET A 10 -3.02 19.28 15.68
CA MET A 10 -3.12 17.83 15.49
C MET A 10 -2.07 17.41 14.45
N ALA A 11 -0.91 16.94 14.88
CA ALA A 11 0.14 16.52 13.96
C ALA A 11 0.82 15.26 14.44
N LEU A 12 0.11 14.12 14.41
CA LEU A 12 0.77 12.82 14.29
C LEU A 12 -0.16 11.69 13.79
N ALA A 13 -1.05 11.98 12.83
CA ALA A 13 -1.89 10.96 12.20
C ALA A 13 -1.29 10.37 10.89
N ALA A 14 -0.02 10.67 10.56
CA ALA A 14 0.56 10.28 9.28
C ALA A 14 1.57 9.10 9.35
N VAL A 15 1.98 8.66 10.54
CA VAL A 15 3.03 7.61 10.68
C VAL A 15 2.47 6.19 10.50
N PHE A 16 1.14 6.02 10.48
CA PHE A 16 0.51 4.70 10.30
C PHE A 16 0.14 4.35 8.85
N LEU A 17 0.32 5.25 7.89
CA LEU A 17 -0.12 5.04 6.49
C LEU A 17 0.89 4.26 5.64
N PHE A 18 2.11 4.02 6.14
CA PHE A 18 3.16 3.26 5.44
C PHE A 18 3.58 1.98 6.16
N ALA A 19 2.86 1.58 7.21
CA ALA A 19 2.89 0.19 7.64
C ALA A 19 1.93 -0.56 6.71
N GLY A 20 2.36 -0.73 5.45
CA GLY A 20 1.76 -1.67 4.52
C GLY A 20 1.76 -3.03 5.20
N GLN A 21 0.62 -3.32 5.81
CA GLN A 21 -0.02 -4.61 6.00
C GLN A 21 0.95 -5.76 5.78
N ALA A 22 1.22 -6.55 6.82
CA ALA A 22 2.02 -7.76 6.73
C ALA A 22 1.52 -8.64 5.57
N ASN A 23 2.06 -8.39 4.39
CA ASN A 23 1.66 -9.06 3.17
C ASN A 23 2.35 -10.39 3.28
N ALA A 24 1.57 -11.43 3.58
CA ALA A 24 1.96 -12.79 3.24
C ALA A 24 2.53 -12.72 1.83
N ILE A 25 3.83 -12.99 1.68
CA ILE A 25 4.54 -12.86 0.41
C ILE A 25 3.78 -13.69 -0.61
N ALA A 26 3.17 -13.03 -1.59
CA ALA A 26 2.33 -13.71 -2.55
C ALA A 26 3.20 -14.64 -3.42
N ALA A 27 2.64 -15.80 -3.79
CA ALA A 27 3.37 -16.82 -4.55
C ALA A 27 3.64 -16.39 -6.01
N ASN A 28 2.77 -15.54 -6.58
CA ASN A 28 2.89 -15.05 -7.95
C ASN A 28 2.38 -13.60 -8.05
N PRO A 29 2.73 -12.87 -9.12
CA PRO A 29 2.37 -11.45 -9.27
C PRO A 29 0.87 -11.20 -9.40
N VAL A 30 0.07 -12.18 -9.81
CA VAL A 30 -1.40 -12.04 -9.88
C VAL A 30 -1.97 -12.05 -8.46
N ASP A 31 -1.59 -13.03 -7.63
CA ASP A 31 -2.02 -13.13 -6.23
C ASP A 31 -1.54 -11.95 -5.37
N ALA A 32 -0.39 -11.36 -5.71
CA ALA A 32 0.12 -10.17 -5.04
C ALA A 32 -0.81 -8.96 -5.14
N CYS A 33 -1.67 -8.92 -6.16
CA CYS A 33 -2.65 -7.86 -6.38
C CYS A 33 -4.10 -8.35 -6.19
N ASN A 34 -4.41 -9.59 -6.56
CA ASN A 34 -5.77 -10.13 -6.58
C ASN A 34 -6.00 -11.21 -5.50
N GLY A 35 -5.05 -11.42 -4.59
CA GLY A 35 -5.22 -12.32 -3.45
C GLY A 35 -6.25 -11.77 -2.46
N SER A 36 -6.11 -12.11 -1.18
CA SER A 36 -7.13 -11.82 -0.16
C SER A 36 -7.51 -10.34 0.02
N ASN A 37 -6.68 -9.40 -0.45
CA ASN A 37 -6.89 -7.97 -0.27
C ASN A 37 -7.48 -7.22 -1.49
N HIS A 38 -7.66 -7.88 -2.65
CA HIS A 38 -8.14 -7.26 -3.91
C HIS A 38 -7.65 -5.82 -4.11
N TYR A 39 -6.33 -5.66 -4.25
CA TYR A 39 -5.72 -4.36 -4.49
C TYR A 39 -6.15 -3.79 -5.84
N SER A 40 -6.09 -2.46 -5.97
CA SER A 40 -6.39 -1.74 -7.21
C SER A 40 -5.10 -1.33 -7.93
N VAL A 41 -5.22 -0.85 -9.17
CA VAL A 41 -4.09 -0.27 -9.91
C VAL A 41 -3.43 0.85 -9.09
N GLY A 42 -2.10 0.86 -9.03
CA GLY A 42 -1.32 1.86 -8.28
C GLY A 42 -1.03 1.48 -6.83
N HIS A 43 -1.57 0.37 -6.33
CA HIS A 43 -1.23 -0.14 -5.01
C HIS A 43 0.15 -0.80 -5.00
N SER A 44 0.91 -0.61 -3.92
CA SER A 44 2.17 -1.33 -3.71
C SER A 44 1.89 -2.83 -3.52
N CYS A 45 2.73 -3.65 -4.12
CA CYS A 45 2.65 -5.10 -4.06
C CYS A 45 4.03 -5.72 -3.91
N ALA A 46 4.08 -6.93 -3.35
CA ALA A 46 5.29 -7.73 -3.23
C ALA A 46 4.96 -9.20 -3.51
N PHE A 47 5.81 -9.86 -4.30
CA PHE A 47 5.71 -11.28 -4.57
C PHE A 47 7.11 -11.88 -4.56
N GLN A 48 7.29 -13.02 -3.89
CA GLN A 48 8.60 -13.64 -3.67
C GLN A 48 9.64 -12.60 -3.22
N ASP A 49 10.71 -12.39 -4.00
CA ASP A 49 11.78 -11.41 -3.74
C ASP A 49 11.62 -10.08 -4.51
N SER A 50 10.48 -9.86 -5.17
CA SER A 50 10.21 -8.69 -6.01
C SER A 50 9.19 -7.75 -5.37
N GLN A 51 9.49 -6.45 -5.40
CA GLN A 51 8.59 -5.38 -4.95
C GLN A 51 8.23 -4.48 -6.11
N GLY A 52 6.97 -4.04 -6.14
CA GLY A 52 6.40 -3.44 -7.32
C GLY A 52 5.11 -2.67 -7.08
N THR A 53 4.37 -2.47 -8.16
CA THR A 53 3.07 -1.80 -8.13
C THR A 53 2.07 -2.59 -8.99
N CYS A 54 0.83 -2.69 -8.54
CA CYS A 54 -0.23 -3.35 -9.28
C CYS A 54 -0.58 -2.57 -10.54
N GLN A 55 -0.47 -3.21 -11.71
CA GLN A 55 -0.80 -2.65 -13.03
C GLN A 55 -1.56 -3.68 -13.87
N ASN A 56 -2.43 -3.22 -14.76
CA ASN A 56 -3.08 -4.12 -15.71
C ASN A 56 -2.10 -4.52 -16.81
N ASN A 57 -1.93 -5.82 -17.03
CA ASN A 57 -1.19 -6.33 -18.17
C ASN A 57 -2.00 -6.17 -19.48
N SER A 58 -1.40 -6.56 -20.60
CA SER A 58 -2.04 -6.49 -21.93
C SER A 58 -3.32 -7.33 -22.07
N CYS A 59 -3.57 -8.27 -21.15
CA CYS A 59 -4.77 -9.10 -21.09
C CYS A 59 -5.87 -8.49 -20.19
N GLY A 60 -5.63 -7.31 -19.60
CA GLY A 60 -6.56 -6.67 -18.66
C GLY A 60 -6.57 -7.30 -17.27
N VAL A 61 -5.59 -8.14 -16.94
CA VAL A 61 -5.45 -8.77 -15.62
C VAL A 61 -4.53 -7.90 -14.77
N LEU A 62 -4.97 -7.60 -13.55
CA LEU A 62 -4.16 -6.86 -12.59
C LEU A 62 -3.00 -7.74 -12.11
N VAL A 63 -1.76 -7.28 -12.26
CA VAL A 63 -0.57 -8.02 -11.84
C VAL A 63 0.42 -7.09 -11.15
N CYS A 64 1.22 -7.64 -10.26
CA CYS A 64 2.31 -6.92 -9.63
C CYS A 64 3.47 -6.78 -10.62
N VAL A 65 3.78 -5.54 -10.99
CA VAL A 65 4.92 -5.21 -11.86
C VAL A 65 6.06 -4.71 -10.97
N PRO A 66 7.20 -5.42 -10.91
CA PRO A 66 8.36 -4.96 -10.15
C PRO A 66 8.84 -3.59 -10.66
N ASN A 67 9.29 -2.73 -9.73
CA ASN A 67 9.99 -1.49 -10.09
C ASN A 67 11.44 -1.76 -10.49
#